data_AF-A0A212S5J3-F1
#
_entry.id   AF-A0A212S5J3-F1
#
_cell.length_a   1.000
_cell.length_b   1.000
_cell.length_c   1.000
_cell.angle_alpha   90.00
_cell.angle_beta   90.00
_cell.angle_gamma   90.00
#
_symmetry.space_group_name_H-M   'P 1'
#
loop_
_entity.id
_entity.type
_entity.pdbx_description
1 polymer ?
#
loop_
_entity_poly.entity_id
_entity_poly.type
_entity_poly.pdbx_seq_one_letter_code
_entity_poly.pdbx_strand_id
1 'polypeptide(L)'
;MALLLRALEEALCRYWQGRKPQLARCPPHAQALCLESYADPDTARRWSATWAGLSRACHYHGYELAPTHAELCAWRDDVERVIGALAPRTR
;
A
#
# COMPACT_ATOMS: atom_id res chain seq x y z
N MET A 1 -2.91 -3.39 -12.74
CA MET A 1 -2.45 -2.63 -11.55
C MET A 1 -3.41 -2.66 -10.38
N ALA A 2 -4.72 -2.73 -10.61
CA ALA A 2 -5.73 -2.79 -9.54
C ALA A 2 -5.50 -3.92 -8.51
N LEU A 3 -4.97 -5.08 -8.90
CA LEU A 3 -4.69 -6.19 -7.97
C LEU A 3 -3.57 -5.86 -6.97
N LEU A 4 -2.49 -5.20 -7.41
CA LEU A 4 -1.39 -4.78 -6.53
C LEU A 4 -1.85 -3.71 -5.54
N LEU A 5 -2.65 -2.75 -6.03
CA LEU A 5 -3.27 -1.73 -5.18
C LEU A 5 -4.16 -2.36 -4.11
N ARG A 6 -5.01 -3.33 -4.50
CA ARG A 6 -5.87 -4.05 -3.55
C ARG A 6 -5.08 -4.86 -2.54
N ALA A 7 -3.99 -5.52 -2.94
CA ALA A 7 -3.13 -6.25 -2.01
C ALA A 7 -2.47 -5.32 -0.98
N LEU A 8 -2.03 -4.13 -1.42
CA LEU A 8 -1.47 -3.11 -0.55
C LEU A 8 -2.49 -2.57 0.47
N GLU A 9 -3.70 -2.28 0.02
CA GLU A 9 -4.81 -1.84 0.89
C GLU A 9 -5.21 -2.94 1.88
N GLU A 10 -5.26 -4.19 1.43
CA GLU A 10 -5.61 -5.32 2.29
C GLU A 10 -4.54 -5.57 3.36
N ALA A 11 -3.26 -5.42 3.02
CA ALA A 11 -2.17 -5.51 4.00
C ALA A 11 -2.28 -4.43 5.09
N LEU A 12 -2.63 -3.20 4.72
CA LEU A 12 -2.87 -2.12 5.69
C LEU A 12 -4.10 -2.42 6.57
N CYS A 13 -5.19 -2.91 5.97
CA CYS A 13 -6.37 -3.36 6.72
C CYS A 13 -6.02 -4.48 7.72
N ARG A 14 -5.22 -5.48 7.33
CA ARG A 14 -4.75 -6.55 8.24
C ARG A 14 -3.89 -6.02 9.38
N TYR A 15 -3.00 -5.08 9.09
CA TYR A 15 -2.21 -4.41 10.12
C TYR A 15 -3.11 -3.71 11.16
N TRP A 16 -4.13 -2.97 10.70
CA TRP A 16 -5.06 -2.30 11.60
C TRP A 16 -6.02 -3.26 12.31
N GLN A 17 -6.40 -4.38 11.71
CA GLN A 17 -7.17 -5.42 12.39
C GLN A 17 -6.45 -5.92 13.65
N GLY A 18 -5.12 -6.09 13.58
CA GLY A 18 -4.32 -6.53 14.73
C GLY A 18 -4.07 -5.45 15.79
N ARG A 19 -4.15 -4.15 15.45
CA ARG A 19 -3.85 -3.05 16.39
C ARG A 19 -5.05 -2.21 16.82
N LYS A 20 -5.86 -1.77 15.85
CA LYS A 20 -7.02 -0.88 16.03
C LYS A 20 -8.08 -1.18 14.95
N PRO A 21 -9.00 -2.13 15.20
CA PRO A 21 -10.01 -2.54 14.22
C PRO A 21 -10.92 -1.40 13.73
N GLN A 22 -11.06 -0.34 14.52
CA GLN A 22 -11.81 0.86 14.14
C GLN A 22 -11.19 1.54 12.91
N LEU A 23 -9.85 1.59 12.85
CA LEU A 23 -9.13 2.17 11.71
C LEU A 23 -9.20 1.28 10.47
N ALA A 24 -9.30 -0.04 10.63
CA ALA A 24 -9.46 -0.97 9.49
C ALA A 24 -10.76 -0.75 8.69
N ARG A 25 -11.75 -0.05 9.27
CA ARG A 25 -13.01 0.33 8.59
C ARG A 25 -12.94 1.69 7.90
N CYS A 26 -11.90 2.47 8.16
CA CYS A 26 -11.68 3.77 7.55
C CYS A 26 -11.15 3.61 6.11
N PRO A 27 -11.28 4.62 5.26
CA PRO A 27 -10.70 4.57 3.92
C PRO A 27 -9.15 4.55 3.97
N PRO A 28 -8.47 4.04 2.92
CA PRO A 28 -7.02 3.82 2.92
C PRO A 28 -6.20 5.08 3.22
N HIS A 29 -6.61 6.23 2.70
CA HIS A 29 -5.94 7.51 2.97
C HIS A 29 -5.99 7.91 4.45
N ALA A 30 -7.11 7.67 5.13
CA ALA A 30 -7.25 7.96 6.56
C ALA A 30 -6.43 6.97 7.40
N GLN A 31 -6.41 5.69 7.00
CA GLN A 31 -5.55 4.68 7.60
C GLN A 31 -4.07 5.05 7.48
N ALA A 32 -3.64 5.58 6.33
CA ALA A 32 -2.26 6.01 6.07
C ALA A 32 -1.82 7.20 6.93
N LEU A 33 -2.69 8.21 7.08
CA LEU A 33 -2.44 9.35 7.96
C LEU A 33 -2.23 8.89 9.41
N CYS A 34 -3.02 7.92 9.87
CA CYS A 34 -2.79 7.33 11.17
C CYS A 34 -1.52 6.47 11.21
N LEU A 35 -1.10 5.86 10.11
CA LEU A 35 0.06 4.96 10.08
C LEU A 35 1.34 5.65 10.53
N GLU A 36 1.54 6.92 10.19
CA GLU A 36 2.69 7.74 10.62
C GLU A 36 2.85 7.81 12.14
N SER A 37 1.74 7.72 12.89
CA SER A 37 1.76 7.76 14.36
C SER A 37 1.90 6.39 15.03
N TYR A 38 1.73 5.29 14.29
CA TYR A 38 1.67 3.92 14.84
C TYR A 38 2.75 2.97 14.30
N ALA A 39 3.28 3.25 13.12
CA ALA A 39 4.38 2.52 12.50
C ALA A 39 5.61 3.41 12.37
N ASP A 40 6.72 2.82 11.92
CA ASP A 40 7.92 3.59 11.62
C ASP A 40 7.65 4.63 10.52
N PRO A 41 8.14 5.89 10.65
CA PRO A 41 7.91 6.94 9.67
C PRO A 41 8.37 6.57 8.25
N ASP A 42 9.40 5.73 8.12
CA ASP A 42 9.85 5.26 6.82
C ASP A 42 8.85 4.30 6.17
N THR A 43 8.22 3.44 6.99
CA THR A 43 7.17 2.51 6.53
C THR A 43 5.93 3.26 6.07
N ALA A 44 5.51 4.28 6.83
CA ALA A 44 4.34 5.09 6.48
C ALA A 44 4.57 5.88 5.18
N ARG A 45 5.73 6.53 5.02
CA ARG A 45 6.10 7.24 3.79
C ARG A 45 6.15 6.31 2.58
N ARG A 46 6.77 5.13 2.73
CA ARG A 46 6.83 4.13 1.65
C ARG A 46 5.44 3.66 1.23
N TRP A 47 4.58 3.34 2.19
CA TRP A 47 3.20 2.95 1.88
C TRP A 47 2.48 4.04 1.07
N SER A 48 2.56 5.30 1.51
CA SER A 48 1.91 6.43 0.84
C SER A 48 2.46 6.66 -0.58
N ALA A 49 3.79 6.55 -0.75
CA ALA A 49 4.43 6.67 -2.07
C ALA A 49 4.01 5.55 -3.02
N THR A 50 4.02 4.29 -2.58
CA THR A 50 3.61 3.13 -3.38
C THR A 50 2.12 3.19 -3.72
N TRP A 51 1.26 3.55 -2.77
CA TRP A 51 -0.18 3.69 -3.00
C TRP A 51 -0.48 4.80 -4.01
N ALA A 52 0.15 5.98 -3.89
CA ALA A 52 -0.02 7.07 -4.84
C ALA A 52 0.47 6.69 -6.25
N GLY A 53 1.61 6.02 -6.35
CA GLY A 53 2.16 5.53 -7.63
C GLY A 53 1.25 4.52 -8.32
N LEU A 54 0.75 3.52 -7.58
CA LEU A 54 -0.17 2.50 -8.10
C LEU A 54 -1.55 3.05 -8.43
N SER A 55 -2.10 3.90 -7.57
CA SER A 55 -3.39 4.56 -7.80
C SER A 55 -3.32 5.39 -9.09
N ARG A 56 -2.25 6.19 -9.25
CA ARG A 56 -1.99 6.92 -10.48
C ARG A 56 -1.85 5.97 -11.68
N ALA A 57 -1.04 4.92 -11.59
CA ALA A 57 -0.92 3.95 -12.67
C ALA A 57 -2.27 3.34 -13.07
N CYS A 58 -3.13 2.99 -12.09
CA CYS A 58 -4.48 2.50 -12.35
C CYS A 58 -5.37 3.52 -13.04
N HIS A 59 -5.29 4.80 -12.68
CA HIS A 59 -6.05 5.89 -13.30
C HIS A 59 -5.57 6.18 -14.74
N TYR A 60 -4.27 6.09 -15.01
CA TYR A 60 -3.67 6.44 -16.30
C TYR A 60 -3.80 5.32 -17.37
N HIS A 61 -4.16 4.10 -16.99
CA HIS A 61 -4.43 2.99 -17.93
C HIS A 61 -5.64 3.22 -18.85
N GLY A 62 -6.30 4.37 -18.75
CA GLY A 62 -7.38 4.77 -19.65
C GLY A 62 -6.93 5.26 -21.02
N TYR A 63 -5.68 5.72 -21.21
CA TYR A 63 -5.38 6.48 -22.44
C TYR A 63 -4.11 6.15 -23.24
N GLU A 64 -2.93 5.83 -22.69
CA GLU A 64 -1.74 5.68 -23.56
C GLU A 64 -0.76 4.63 -23.02
N LEU A 65 -0.53 3.57 -23.80
CA LEU A 65 0.36 2.41 -23.59
C LEU A 65 0.12 1.53 -22.34
N ALA A 66 0.10 0.22 -22.57
CA ALA A 66 0.20 -0.76 -21.48
C ALA A 66 1.56 -0.61 -20.77
N PRO A 67 1.59 -0.73 -19.42
CA PRO A 67 2.83 -0.62 -18.66
C PRO A 67 3.82 -1.69 -19.11
N THR A 68 5.10 -1.32 -19.12
CA THR A 68 6.17 -2.25 -19.47
C THR A 68 6.33 -3.32 -18.39
N HIS A 69 6.82 -4.50 -18.78
CA HIS A 69 7.09 -5.59 -17.82
C HIS A 69 8.03 -5.16 -16.68
N ALA A 70 8.98 -4.26 -16.97
CA ALA A 70 9.91 -3.72 -15.99
C ALA A 70 9.19 -2.86 -14.93
N GLU A 71 8.26 -1.99 -15.34
CA GLU A 71 7.45 -1.19 -14.42
C GLU A 71 6.54 -2.07 -13.56
N LEU A 72 5.97 -3.12 -14.15
CA LEU A 72 5.17 -4.11 -13.42
C LEU A 72 5.98 -4.81 -12.32
N CYS A 73 7.22 -5.21 -12.65
CA CYS A 73 8.11 -5.84 -11.67
C CYS A 73 8.51 -4.86 -10.57
N ALA A 74 8.89 -3.63 -10.93
CA ALA A 74 9.25 -2.60 -9.94
C ALA A 74 8.09 -2.33 -8.96
N TRP A 75 6.86 -2.21 -9.45
CA TRP A 75 5.68 -2.03 -8.60
C TRP A 75 5.39 -3.23 -7.71
N ARG A 76 5.55 -4.46 -8.23
CA ARG A 76 5.41 -5.67 -7.42
C ARG A 76 6.43 -5.68 -6.29
N ASP A 77 7.70 -5.42 -6.59
CA ASP A 77 8.79 -5.46 -5.62
C ASP A 77 8.61 -4.38 -4.53
N ASP A 78 8.11 -3.19 -4.90
CA ASP A 78 7.77 -2.13 -3.94
C ASP A 78 6.61 -2.54 -3.02
N VAL A 79 5.55 -3.17 -3.58
CA VAL A 79 4.43 -3.68 -2.79
C VAL A 79 4.88 -4.77 -1.83
N GLU A 80 5.67 -5.74 -2.29
CA GLU A 80 6.21 -6.81 -1.44
C GLU A 80 7.05 -6.24 -0.29
N ARG A 81 7.87 -5.22 -0.56
CA ARG A 81 8.66 -4.55 0.48
C ARG A 81 7.78 -3.87 1.53
N VAL A 82 6.73 -3.18 1.10
CA VAL A 82 5.80 -2.52 2.03
C VAL A 82 4.99 -3.55 2.83
N ILE A 83 4.50 -4.61 2.19
CA ILE A 83 3.79 -5.70 2.88
C ILE A 83 4.71 -6.38 3.91
N GLY A 84 5.97 -6.63 3.56
CA GLY A 84 6.96 -7.18 4.48
C GLY A 84 7.26 -6.26 5.67
N ALA A 85 7.28 -4.94 5.46
CA ALA A 85 7.46 -3.96 6.54
C ALA A 85 6.22 -3.83 7.44
N LEU A 86 5.02 -4.01 6.89
CA LEU A 86 3.75 -3.98 7.62
C LEU A 86 3.40 -5.31 8.28
N ALA A 87 4.03 -6.41 7.88
CA ALA A 87 3.80 -7.72 8.46
C ALA A 87 4.00 -7.61 9.98
N PRO A 88 3.05 -8.14 10.78
CA PRO A 88 3.20 -8.12 12.21
C PRO A 88 4.52 -8.81 12.54
N ARG A 89 5.43 -8.10 13.20
CA ARG A 89 6.55 -8.73 13.89
C ARG A 89 5.91 -9.63 14.94
N THR A 90 5.72 -10.90 14.58
CA THR A 90 5.34 -11.95 15.52
C THR A 90 6.43 -11.92 16.58
N ARG A 91 6.08 -11.40 17.75
CA ARG A 91 6.96 -11.33 18.91
C ARG A 91 7.01 -12.70 19.59
#